data_AF-A0A662USQ5-F1
#
_entry.id   AF-A0A662USQ5-F1
#
_cell.length_a   1.000
_cell.length_b   1.000
_cell.length_c   1.000
_cell.angle_alpha   90.00
_cell.angle_beta   90.00
_cell.angle_gamma   90.00
#
_symmetry.space_group_name_H-M   'P 1'
#
loop_
_entity.id
_entity.type
_entity.pdbx_description
1 polymer ?
#
loop_
_entity_poly.entity_id
_entity_poly.type
_entity_poly.pdbx_seq_one_letter_code
_entity_poly.pdbx_strand_id
1 'polypeptide(L)'
;MGEYYILLVLATKIDFKEAYKAAQGWGGDMLALFHDNNTNTWTLYWNITWDTTNDAQEFYKTFNEALVSLNASKINESMLMKKYQIWDYTIEIKLYGQNTFIIVEWREAGTKY
;
A
#
# COMPACT_ATOMS: atom_id res chain seq x y z
N MET A 1 -5.66 -8.19 12.80
CA MET A 1 -6.15 -6.88 12.34
C MET A 1 -5.01 -5.90 12.46
N GLY A 2 -4.75 -5.10 11.43
CA GLY A 2 -3.62 -4.17 11.39
C GLY A 2 -4.04 -2.71 11.54
N GLU A 3 -3.02 -1.85 11.64
CA GLU A 3 -3.10 -0.39 11.61
C GLU A 3 -3.93 0.10 10.43
N TYR A 4 -3.79 -0.48 9.23
CA TYR A 4 -4.56 -0.04 8.05
C TYR A 4 -6.07 -0.21 8.24
N TYR A 5 -6.51 -1.37 8.75
CA TYR A 5 -7.95 -1.61 8.98
C TYR A 5 -8.51 -0.69 10.06
N ILE A 6 -7.76 -0.47 11.14
CA ILE A 6 -8.15 0.45 12.22
C ILE A 6 -8.27 1.87 11.67
N LEU A 7 -7.31 2.32 10.86
CA LEU A 7 -7.35 3.61 10.18
C LEU A 7 -8.60 3.76 9.30
N LEU A 8 -8.90 2.75 8.46
CA LEU A 8 -10.09 2.79 7.60
C LEU A 8 -11.39 2.93 8.41
N VAL A 9 -11.51 2.23 9.54
CA VAL A 9 -12.70 2.34 10.40
C VAL A 9 -12.77 3.74 11.02
N LEU A 10 -11.69 4.22 11.63
CA LEU A 10 -11.67 5.47 12.38
C LEU A 10 -11.77 6.70 11.48
N ALA A 11 -11.10 6.73 10.33
CA ALA A 11 -11.11 7.87 9.41
C ALA A 11 -12.51 8.19 8.85
N THR A 12 -13.45 7.26 8.92
CA THR A 12 -14.86 7.51 8.54
C THR A 12 -15.69 8.15 9.65
N LYS A 13 -15.14 8.22 10.88
CA LYS A 13 -15.87 8.63 12.10
C LYS A 13 -15.26 9.85 12.77
N ILE A 14 -13.95 10.03 12.65
CA ILE A 14 -13.18 11.11 13.28
C ILE A 14 -12.19 11.72 12.29
N ASP A 15 -11.56 12.83 12.69
CA ASP A 15 -10.52 13.47 11.90
C ASP A 15 -9.37 12.50 11.54
N PHE A 16 -8.85 12.62 10.32
CA PHE A 16 -7.83 11.70 9.80
C PHE A 16 -6.57 11.68 10.67
N LYS A 17 -6.14 12.83 11.20
CA LYS A 17 -4.93 12.91 12.03
C LYS A 17 -5.10 12.13 13.34
N GLU A 18 -6.27 12.23 13.95
CA GLU A 18 -6.61 11.48 15.17
C GLU A 18 -6.80 9.99 14.88
N ALA A 19 -7.46 9.64 13.76
CA ALA A 19 -7.59 8.26 13.29
C ALA A 19 -6.22 7.60 13.04
N TYR A 20 -5.33 8.31 12.34
CA TYR A 20 -3.97 7.86 12.07
C TYR A 20 -3.20 7.61 13.35
N LYS A 21 -3.21 8.57 14.28
CA LYS A 21 -2.54 8.42 15.58
C LYS A 21 -3.08 7.24 16.40
N ALA A 22 -4.38 7.00 16.38
CA ALA A 22 -5.00 5.90 17.11
C ALA A 22 -4.73 4.52 16.48
N ALA A 23 -4.51 4.48 15.17
CA ALA A 23 -4.21 3.26 14.44
C ALA A 23 -2.76 2.79 14.59
N GLN A 24 -1.84 3.68 14.94
CA GLN A 24 -0.42 3.36 15.10
C GLN A 24 -0.13 2.44 16.31
N GLY A 25 0.81 1.51 16.14
CA GLY A 25 1.38 0.70 17.21
C GLY A 25 0.62 -0.59 17.53
N TRP A 26 -0.37 -0.97 16.71
CA TRP A 26 -1.16 -2.19 16.92
C TRP A 26 -0.45 -3.47 16.47
N GLY A 27 0.68 -3.35 15.76
CA GLY A 27 1.61 -4.45 15.50
C GLY A 27 1.11 -5.55 14.55
N GLY A 28 -0.01 -5.34 13.85
CA GLY A 28 -0.54 -6.30 12.87
C GLY A 28 0.04 -6.08 11.46
N ASP A 29 -0.03 -4.84 10.98
CA ASP A 29 0.70 -4.38 9.80
C ASP A 29 1.45 -3.10 10.19
N MET A 30 2.31 -2.61 9.31
CA MET A 30 2.96 -1.31 9.48
C MET A 30 2.55 -0.43 8.32
N LEU A 31 1.91 0.70 8.63
CA LEU A 31 1.45 1.67 7.64
C LEU A 31 2.17 3.01 7.84
N ALA A 32 2.79 3.53 6.79
CA ALA A 32 3.41 4.85 6.82
C ALA A 32 3.08 5.64 5.55
N LEU A 33 2.66 6.89 5.70
CA LEU A 33 2.40 7.81 4.61
C LEU A 33 3.40 8.96 4.64
N PHE A 34 4.10 9.17 3.54
CA PHE A 34 5.06 10.27 3.36
C PHE A 34 4.60 11.19 2.23
N HIS A 35 4.96 12.47 2.35
CA HIS A 35 4.80 13.46 1.30
C HIS A 35 6.14 14.10 1.00
N ASP A 36 6.56 14.05 -0.26
CA ASP A 36 7.72 14.78 -0.75
C ASP A 36 7.26 16.07 -1.42
N ASN A 37 7.47 17.18 -0.72
CA ASN A 37 7.13 18.53 -1.19
C ASN A 37 7.85 18.94 -2.49
N ASN A 38 9.04 18.39 -2.77
CA ASN A 38 9.81 18.77 -3.96
C ASN A 38 9.23 18.17 -5.23
N THR A 39 8.72 16.94 -5.14
CA THR A 39 8.12 16.20 -6.26
C THR A 39 6.60 16.22 -6.24
N ASN A 40 6.01 16.79 -5.18
CA ASN A 40 4.59 16.72 -4.84
C ASN A 40 4.03 15.29 -4.92
N THR A 41 4.80 14.33 -4.39
CA THR A 41 4.48 12.90 -4.42
C THR A 41 4.08 12.44 -3.03
N TRP A 42 2.95 11.75 -2.95
CA TRP A 42 2.56 10.98 -1.78
C TRP A 42 2.97 9.53 -1.95
N THR A 43 3.60 8.95 -0.93
CA THR A 43 4.02 7.56 -0.91
C THR A 43 3.48 6.85 0.32
N LEU A 44 2.63 5.86 0.09
CA LEU A 44 2.17 4.92 1.11
C LEU A 44 3.09 3.70 1.14
N TYR A 45 3.61 3.38 2.31
CA TYR A 45 4.26 2.11 2.60
C TYR A 45 3.35 1.27 3.47
N TRP A 46 3.10 0.03 3.06
CA TRP A 46 2.30 -0.93 3.81
C TRP A 46 3.01 -2.26 3.88
N ASN A 47 3.50 -2.61 5.08
CA ASN A 47 4.08 -3.93 5.35
C ASN A 47 3.07 -4.80 6.08
N ILE A 48 2.70 -5.93 5.50
CA ILE A 48 1.78 -6.90 6.10
C ILE A 48 2.59 -8.14 6.48
N THR A 49 2.56 -8.50 7.75
CA THR A 49 3.16 -9.75 8.26
C THR A 49 2.08 -10.82 8.33
N TRP A 50 2.33 -11.97 7.71
CA TRP A 50 1.42 -13.10 7.67
C TRP A 50 1.87 -14.20 8.63
N ASP A 51 0.94 -15.06 9.06
CA ASP A 51 1.23 -16.17 9.97
C ASP A 51 2.18 -17.19 9.33
N THR A 52 2.05 -17.42 8.03
CA THR A 52 2.91 -18.33 7.27
C THR A 52 3.41 -17.71 5.96
N THR A 53 4.50 -18.29 5.43
CA THR A 53 5.02 -17.93 4.11
C THR A 53 4.03 -18.26 2.98
N ASN A 54 3.19 -19.28 3.19
CA ASN A 54 2.19 -19.67 2.21
C ASN A 54 1.06 -18.63 2.14
N ASP A 55 0.61 -18.11 3.28
CA ASP A 55 -0.39 -17.05 3.31
C ASP A 55 0.12 -15.78 2.61
N ALA A 56 1.39 -15.41 2.87
CA ALA A 56 2.04 -14.29 2.18
C ALA A 56 2.10 -14.51 0.65
N GLN A 57 2.40 -15.73 0.19
CA GLN A 57 2.41 -16.09 -1.23
C GLN A 57 1.01 -16.07 -1.85
N GLU A 58 0.00 -16.57 -1.14
CA GLU A 58 -1.39 -16.56 -1.58
C GLU A 58 -1.92 -15.14 -1.72
N PHE A 59 -1.67 -14.29 -0.72
CA PHE A 59 -2.02 -12.88 -0.78
C PHE A 59 -1.26 -12.18 -1.91
N TYR A 60 0.05 -12.38 -2.03
CA TYR A 60 0.84 -11.79 -3.11
C TYR A 60 0.26 -12.16 -4.48
N LYS A 61 -0.07 -13.43 -4.71
CA LYS A 61 -0.66 -13.89 -5.97
C LYS A 61 -2.01 -13.23 -6.23
N THR A 62 -2.95 -13.32 -5.28
CA THR A 62 -4.32 -12.82 -5.43
C THR A 62 -4.38 -11.30 -5.55
N PHE A 63 -3.54 -10.57 -4.83
CA PHE A 63 -3.43 -9.10 -4.96
C PHE A 63 -2.97 -8.69 -6.37
N ASN A 64 -2.00 -9.41 -6.94
CA ASN A 64 -1.56 -9.16 -8.31
C ASN A 64 -2.66 -9.48 -9.34
N GLU A 65 -3.43 -10.55 -9.14
CA GLU A 65 -4.60 -10.87 -9.98
C GLU A 65 -5.67 -9.77 -9.89
N ALA A 66 -5.92 -9.24 -8.68
CA ALA A 66 -6.83 -8.13 -8.47
C ALA A 66 -6.39 -6.86 -9.23
N LEU A 67 -5.10 -6.48 -9.17
CA LEU A 67 -4.58 -5.35 -9.94
C LEU A 67 -4.77 -5.53 -11.45
N VAL A 68 -4.51 -6.74 -11.97
CA VAL A 68 -4.74 -7.05 -13.39
C VAL A 68 -6.22 -6.92 -13.75
N SER A 69 -7.13 -7.39 -12.88
CA SER A 69 -8.58 -7.27 -13.10
C SER A 69 -9.07 -5.80 -13.13
N LEU A 70 -8.33 -4.90 -12.48
CA LEU A 70 -8.56 -3.46 -12.50
C LEU A 70 -7.89 -2.75 -13.70
N ASN A 71 -7.42 -3.52 -14.69
CA ASN A 71 -6.69 -3.01 -15.87
C ASN A 71 -5.37 -2.29 -15.54
N ALA A 72 -4.71 -2.67 -14.44
CA ALA A 72 -3.39 -2.13 -14.13
C ALA A 72 -2.35 -2.57 -15.17
N SER A 73 -1.60 -1.62 -15.72
CA SER A 73 -0.52 -1.88 -16.66
C SER A 73 0.74 -2.31 -15.93
N LYS A 74 1.24 -3.51 -16.21
CA LYS A 74 2.50 -3.99 -15.61
C LYS A 74 3.69 -3.22 -16.18
N ILE A 75 4.47 -2.57 -15.31
CA ILE A 75 5.67 -1.79 -15.65
C ILE A 75 6.94 -2.63 -15.50
N ASN A 76 6.99 -3.45 -14.45
CA ASN A 76 8.15 -4.30 -14.13
C ASN A 76 7.69 -5.56 -13.38
N GLU A 77 8.38 -6.67 -13.57
CA GLU A 77 8.12 -7.93 -12.89
C GLU A 77 9.39 -8.76 -12.70
N SER A 78 9.48 -9.33 -11.51
CA SER A 78 10.39 -10.39 -11.12
C SER A 78 9.62 -11.41 -10.27
N MET A 79 10.29 -12.49 -9.88
CA MET A 79 9.66 -13.53 -9.06
C MET A 79 9.07 -12.99 -7.74
N LEU A 80 9.75 -12.03 -7.10
CA LEU A 80 9.41 -11.53 -5.75
C LEU A 80 8.98 -10.06 -5.74
N MET A 81 8.91 -9.40 -6.89
CA MET A 81 8.45 -8.01 -6.99
C MET A 81 7.70 -7.79 -8.29
N LYS A 82 6.57 -7.10 -8.22
CA LYS A 82 5.85 -6.58 -9.39
C LYS A 82 5.49 -5.12 -9.21
N LYS A 83 5.54 -4.39 -10.31
CA LYS A 83 5.22 -2.97 -10.37
C LYS A 83 4.19 -2.69 -11.45
N TYR A 84 3.19 -1.91 -11.12
CA TYR A 84 2.03 -1.60 -11.95
C TYR A 84 1.78 -0.10 -12.00
N GLN A 85 1.24 0.38 -13.13
CA GLN A 85 0.60 1.68 -13.26
C GLN A 85 -0.92 1.47 -13.32
N ILE A 86 -1.66 2.18 -12.48
CA ILE A 86 -3.13 2.25 -12.57
C ILE A 86 -3.57 3.69 -12.33
N TRP A 87 -4.23 4.29 -13.33
CA TRP A 87 -4.56 5.71 -13.32
C TRP A 87 -3.31 6.56 -13.02
N ASP A 88 -3.36 7.40 -11.96
CA ASP A 88 -2.24 8.24 -11.51
C ASP A 88 -1.38 7.58 -10.42
N TYR A 89 -1.63 6.30 -10.13
CA TYR A 89 -0.94 5.54 -9.09
C TYR A 89 0.08 4.59 -9.69
N THR A 90 1.26 4.56 -9.07
CA THR A 90 2.24 3.50 -9.27
C THR A 90 2.21 2.60 -8.04
N ILE A 91 1.94 1.31 -8.26
CA ILE A 91 1.85 0.30 -7.19
C ILE A 91 2.97 -0.71 -7.36
N GLU A 92 3.79 -0.87 -6.33
CA GLU A 92 4.85 -1.88 -6.27
C GLU A 92 4.56 -2.83 -5.11
N ILE A 93 4.46 -4.12 -5.40
CA ILE A 93 4.29 -5.15 -4.37
C ILE A 93 5.50 -6.07 -4.36
N LYS A 94 5.99 -6.39 -3.16
CA LYS A 94 7.13 -7.28 -2.92
C LYS A 94 6.75 -8.39 -1.94
N LEU A 95 7.35 -9.55 -2.12
CA LEU A 95 7.22 -10.70 -1.23
C LEU A 95 8.57 -11.03 -0.58
N TYR A 96 8.59 -11.06 0.75
CA TYR A 96 9.77 -11.37 1.56
C TYR A 96 9.42 -12.32 2.71
N GLY A 97 9.55 -13.63 2.47
CA GLY A 97 9.22 -14.64 3.47
C GLY A 97 7.74 -14.56 3.86
N GLN A 98 7.47 -14.21 5.11
CA GLN A 98 6.13 -14.01 5.67
C GLN A 98 5.58 -12.60 5.45
N ASN A 99 6.32 -11.70 4.80
CA ASN A 99 5.91 -10.31 4.62
C ASN A 99 5.53 -10.01 3.18
N THR A 100 4.48 -9.22 3.00
CA THR A 100 4.20 -8.54 1.74
C THR A 100 4.29 -7.04 1.93
N PHE A 101 5.11 -6.40 1.08
CA PHE A 101 5.38 -4.97 1.14
C PHE A 101 4.76 -4.29 -0.07
N ILE A 102 3.79 -3.40 0.16
CA ILE A 102 3.12 -2.63 -0.86
C ILE A 102 3.56 -1.18 -0.76
N ILE A 103 3.98 -0.62 -1.88
CA ILE A 103 4.33 0.79 -2.04
C ILE A 103 3.35 1.37 -3.05
N VAL A 104 2.64 2.42 -2.66
CA VAL A 104 1.75 3.16 -3.56
C VAL A 104 2.25 4.58 -3.65
N GLU A 105 2.65 4.98 -4.85
CA GLU A 105 3.04 6.35 -5.16
C GLU A 105 1.90 7.02 -5.92
N TRP A 106 1.52 8.20 -5.47
CA TRP A 106 0.59 9.09 -6.17
C TRP A 106 1.28 10.43 -6.37
N ARG A 107 1.35 10.88 -7.62
CA ARG A 107 1.80 12.24 -7.90
C ARG A 107 0.60 13.14 -8.02
N GLU A 108 0.53 14.12 -7.15
CA GLU A 108 -0.47 15.16 -7.27
C GLU A 108 -0.14 16.00 -8.51
N ALA A 109 -1.00 15.93 -9.53
CA ALA A 109 -0.86 16.74 -10.72
C ALA A 109 -0.82 18.21 -10.29
N GLY A 110 0.30 18.89 -10.53
CA GLY A 110 0.46 20.30 -10.19
C GLY A 110 -0.73 21.09 -10.73
N THR A 111 -1.45 21.76 -9.84
CA THR A 111 -2.51 22.68 -10.22
C THR A 111 -1.89 23.73 -11.13
N LYS A 112 -2.25 23.70 -12.41
CA LYS A 112 -1.96 24.80 -13.33
C LYS A 112 -2.82 25.98 -12.87
N TYR A 113 -2.26 26.83 -12.00
CA TYR A 113 -2.75 28.18 -11.76
C TYR A 113 -2.11 29.15 -12.75
#